data_AF-A0A7S9LPE0-F1
#
_entry.id   AF-A0A7S9LPE0-F1
#
_cell.length_a   1.000
_cell.length_b   1.000
_cell.length_c   1.000
_cell.angle_alpha   90.00
_cell.angle_beta   90.00
_cell.angle_gamma   90.00
#
_symmetry.space_group_name_H-M   'P 1'
#
loop_
_entity.id
_entity.type
_entity.pdbx_description
1 polymer ?
#
loop_
_entity_poly.entity_id
_entity_poly.type
_entity_poly.pdbx_seq_one_letter_code
_entity_poly.pdbx_strand_id
1 'polypeptide(L)'
;MLYTTRTYPIYYLSITKCGCTFLKSLFYALDFGEEHPDGIHLHRQEQGLIRADDIPPETVRTSPYAFVVLRDPVTRYVSFYLDKIWGDGPTNFPEIRDRLAEDGIVDLARDLDVEGHRANVMRLLEWTSRSLAGEPEEALVAGGRYHHWRAQTGRLRRARHFPLTHLTLEGLDWQLPLLLKPVIPDLAERMEIVKERNRSPRPVPLREIADEATAAAIRARYQRDGRLHARATEVWAGQQRTRRLPDPPLRGHLRCTRAGGFVLRGAAASGRSSLAAALGGGALVDVPRDALPEGVVLIREPLERFVAFYLHIFLQEGESDWTRLRDLLTRTRGFFPEPEDDAQHARNLYVLSIYMGRRAASFAAITGPDGSRAQVHDVKRPLDWGMMPLLVEGGEVRSGAATPLAADDPLRGALARTALPPNWRNWVPVSVAERFRTMYRADFELYEALSRDGAAKADETWDDANPDEPSTAG
;
A
#
# COMPACT_ATOMS: atom_id res chain seq x y z
N MET A 1 -17.13 16.59 -9.51
CA MET A 1 -15.94 17.43 -9.34
C MET A 1 -14.93 16.63 -8.57
N LEU A 2 -13.83 16.33 -9.25
CA LEU A 2 -12.67 15.62 -8.72
C LEU A 2 -11.60 16.67 -8.42
N TYR A 3 -10.83 16.47 -7.36
CA TYR A 3 -9.61 17.24 -7.09
C TYR A 3 -8.39 16.47 -7.58
N THR A 4 -7.33 17.19 -7.93
CA THR A 4 -6.04 16.63 -8.36
C THR A 4 -4.88 17.50 -7.84
N THR A 5 -3.65 17.16 -8.20
CA THR A 5 -2.42 17.86 -7.82
C THR A 5 -1.63 18.25 -9.07
N ARG A 6 -0.67 19.18 -8.96
CA ARG A 6 0.25 19.52 -10.06
C ARG A 6 1.22 18.38 -10.32
N THR A 7 1.73 17.79 -9.24
CA THR A 7 2.87 16.87 -9.30
C THR A 7 2.47 15.43 -9.57
N TYR A 8 1.32 15.00 -9.05
CA TYR A 8 0.92 13.58 -9.06
C TYR A 8 -0.39 13.35 -9.82
N PRO A 9 -0.50 12.25 -10.60
CA PRO A 9 -1.69 11.93 -11.40
C PRO A 9 -2.81 11.28 -10.56
N ILE A 10 -3.16 11.90 -9.43
CA ILE A 10 -4.15 11.41 -8.47
C ILE A 10 -5.47 12.16 -8.62
N TYR A 11 -6.60 11.46 -8.45
CA TYR A 11 -7.93 12.05 -8.64
C TYR A 11 -8.87 11.68 -7.50
N TYR A 12 -9.30 12.67 -6.72
CA TYR A 12 -10.13 12.45 -5.54
C TYR A 12 -11.55 12.99 -5.72
N LEU A 13 -12.56 12.12 -5.60
CA LEU A 13 -13.95 12.55 -5.54
C LEU A 13 -14.30 12.97 -4.12
N SER A 14 -14.39 14.28 -3.89
CA SER A 14 -14.75 14.79 -2.57
C SER A 14 -16.20 14.45 -2.18
N ILE A 15 -16.33 13.79 -1.03
CA ILE A 15 -17.60 13.54 -0.33
C ILE A 15 -17.54 14.22 1.05
N THR A 16 -18.54 15.05 1.33
CA THR A 16 -18.65 15.78 2.59
C THR A 16 -18.72 14.83 3.78
N LYS A 17 -18.03 15.19 4.87
CA LYS A 17 -17.94 14.42 6.13
C LYS A 17 -17.26 13.04 6.01
N CYS A 18 -16.57 12.79 4.91
CA CYS A 18 -15.73 11.59 4.69
C CYS A 18 -14.22 11.97 4.61
N GLY A 19 -13.76 12.87 5.49
CA GLY A 19 -12.35 13.29 5.52
C GLY A 19 -11.92 14.25 4.40
N CYS A 20 -12.87 14.91 3.71
CA CYS A 20 -12.56 15.77 2.56
C CYS A 20 -11.69 16.99 2.90
N THR A 21 -11.81 17.57 4.11
CA THR A 21 -10.94 18.68 4.55
C THR A 21 -9.49 18.23 4.67
N PHE A 22 -9.27 17.08 5.31
CA PHE A 22 -7.95 16.47 5.45
C PHE A 22 -7.33 16.18 4.07
N LEU A 23 -8.08 15.52 3.17
CA LEU A 23 -7.55 15.17 1.84
C LEU A 23 -7.25 16.40 0.98
N LYS A 24 -8.04 17.47 1.07
CA LYS A 24 -7.72 18.71 0.37
C LYS A 24 -6.44 19.35 0.93
N SER A 25 -6.29 19.37 2.26
CA SER A 25 -5.08 19.89 2.91
C SER A 25 -3.85 19.06 2.53
N LEU A 26 -4.01 17.73 2.42
CA LEU A 26 -2.97 16.84 1.91
C LEU A 26 -2.61 17.15 0.44
N PHE A 27 -3.60 17.39 -0.42
CA PHE A 27 -3.35 17.74 -1.82
C PHE A 27 -2.59 19.06 -1.95
N TYR A 28 -2.93 20.04 -1.12
CA TYR A 28 -2.15 21.27 -1.00
C TYR A 28 -0.71 20.96 -0.54
N ALA A 29 -0.54 20.20 0.55
CA ALA A 29 0.79 19.84 1.05
C ALA A 29 1.63 19.05 0.03
N LEU A 30 1.00 18.25 -0.84
CA LEU A 30 1.69 17.56 -1.93
C LEU A 30 2.25 18.51 -3.00
N ASP A 31 1.58 19.63 -3.26
CA ASP A 31 1.99 20.62 -4.26
C ASP A 31 2.92 21.71 -3.71
N PHE A 32 2.80 22.05 -2.42
CA PHE A 32 3.52 23.17 -1.81
C PHE A 32 4.53 22.75 -0.73
N GLY A 33 4.49 21.50 -0.27
CA GLY A 33 5.41 20.98 0.76
C GLY A 33 5.06 21.37 2.19
N GLU A 34 3.96 22.09 2.41
CA GLU A 34 3.50 22.58 3.72
C GLU A 34 1.97 22.51 3.86
N GLU A 35 1.47 22.58 5.09
CA GLU A 35 0.02 22.63 5.36
C GLU A 35 -0.56 23.97 4.90
N HIS A 36 -1.82 23.97 4.41
CA HIS A 36 -2.47 25.20 3.98
C HIS A 36 -2.64 26.17 5.18
N PRO A 37 -2.31 27.47 5.06
CA PRO A 37 -2.38 28.42 6.17
C PRO A 37 -3.76 28.51 6.85
N ASP A 38 -4.84 28.43 6.05
CA ASP A 38 -6.21 28.45 6.57
C ASP A 38 -6.76 27.08 7.02
N GLY A 39 -5.96 26.00 6.97
CA GLY A 39 -6.30 24.68 7.51
C GLY A 39 -7.77 24.24 7.31
N ILE A 40 -8.52 24.15 8.42
CA ILE A 40 -9.95 23.79 8.47
C ILE A 40 -10.84 24.61 7.51
N HIS A 41 -10.45 25.84 7.17
CA HIS A 41 -11.19 26.78 6.34
C HIS A 41 -10.84 26.74 4.85
N LEU A 42 -9.98 25.80 4.41
CA LEU A 42 -9.61 25.57 3.01
C LEU A 42 -10.80 25.43 2.03
N HIS A 43 -12.00 25.14 2.52
CA HIS A 43 -13.21 25.11 1.70
C HIS A 43 -13.73 26.50 1.27
N ARG A 44 -13.35 27.57 1.99
CA ARG A 44 -13.74 28.95 1.68
C ARG A 44 -12.74 29.63 0.75
N GLN A 45 -11.48 29.22 0.83
CA GLN A 45 -10.39 29.70 -0.01
C GLN A 45 -9.81 28.51 -0.77
N GLU A 46 -10.40 28.16 -1.92
CA GLU A 46 -9.86 27.07 -2.76
C GLU A 46 -8.57 27.48 -3.50
N GLN A 47 -7.91 28.56 -3.08
CA GLN A 47 -6.63 28.99 -3.63
C GLN A 47 -5.60 27.86 -3.43
N GLY A 48 -4.91 27.50 -4.51
CA GLY A 48 -3.94 26.40 -4.51
C GLY A 48 -4.53 24.99 -4.63
N LEU A 49 -5.85 24.80 -4.52
CA LEU A 49 -6.47 23.50 -4.82
C LEU A 49 -6.79 23.36 -6.30
N ILE A 50 -6.37 22.25 -6.89
CA ILE A 50 -6.58 22.00 -8.30
C ILE A 50 -7.78 21.07 -8.49
N ARG A 51 -8.70 21.52 -9.34
CA ARG A 51 -9.82 20.71 -9.81
C ARG A 51 -9.41 20.02 -11.10
N ALA A 52 -9.89 18.79 -11.31
CA ALA A 52 -9.63 18.05 -12.54
C ALA A 52 -10.59 18.46 -13.68
N ASP A 53 -11.10 19.69 -13.67
CA ASP A 53 -12.11 20.15 -14.65
C ASP A 53 -11.46 20.36 -16.04
N ASP A 54 -10.18 20.75 -16.07
CA ASP A 54 -9.38 20.93 -17.30
C ASP A 54 -8.62 19.66 -17.73
N ILE A 55 -8.73 18.57 -16.96
CA ILE A 55 -8.07 17.30 -17.29
C ILE A 55 -8.98 16.51 -18.25
N PRO A 56 -8.46 15.98 -19.37
CA PRO A 56 -9.24 15.14 -20.27
C PRO A 56 -9.93 13.99 -19.50
N PRO A 57 -11.25 13.79 -19.65
CA PRO A 57 -11.97 12.77 -18.89
C PRO A 57 -11.43 11.34 -19.07
N GLU A 58 -10.82 11.05 -20.22
CA GLU A 58 -10.19 9.75 -20.48
C GLU A 58 -8.94 9.51 -19.63
N THR A 59 -8.15 10.55 -19.34
CA THR A 59 -7.00 10.49 -18.43
C THR A 59 -7.46 10.13 -17.02
N VAL A 60 -8.54 10.73 -16.55
CA VAL A 60 -9.13 10.40 -15.24
C VAL A 60 -9.69 8.97 -15.23
N ARG A 61 -10.37 8.57 -16.32
CA ARG A 61 -11.00 7.25 -16.45
C ARG A 61 -9.98 6.11 -16.48
N THR A 62 -8.81 6.33 -17.05
CA THR A 62 -7.75 5.32 -17.15
C THR A 62 -6.78 5.34 -15.97
N SER A 63 -6.86 6.35 -15.10
CA SER A 63 -5.96 6.44 -13.95
C SER A 63 -6.30 5.39 -12.88
N PRO A 64 -5.34 4.56 -12.46
CA PRO A 64 -5.52 3.65 -11.33
C PRO A 64 -5.53 4.38 -9.98
N TYR A 65 -5.23 5.68 -9.97
CA TYR A 65 -5.12 6.53 -8.78
C TYR A 65 -6.33 7.45 -8.61
N ALA A 66 -7.44 7.12 -9.25
CA ALA A 66 -8.72 7.76 -9.03
C ALA A 66 -9.47 7.07 -7.86
N PHE A 67 -9.90 7.84 -6.86
CA PHE A 67 -10.49 7.28 -5.64
C PHE A 67 -11.55 8.17 -5.00
N VAL A 68 -12.26 7.58 -4.04
CA VAL A 68 -13.23 8.24 -3.17
C VAL A 68 -13.12 7.65 -1.77
N VAL A 69 -13.34 8.49 -0.75
CA VAL A 69 -13.41 8.02 0.63
C VAL A 69 -14.87 7.93 1.06
N LEU A 70 -15.23 6.78 1.60
CA LEU A 70 -16.54 6.47 2.14
C LEU A 70 -16.48 6.46 3.66
N ARG A 71 -17.61 6.74 4.29
CA ARG A 71 -17.78 6.60 5.74
C ARG A 71 -19.08 5.86 6.04
N ASP A 72 -19.10 5.12 7.14
CA ASP A 72 -20.32 4.52 7.66
C ASP A 72 -21.43 5.60 7.75
N PRO A 73 -22.62 5.37 7.17
CA PRO A 73 -23.66 6.39 7.09
C PRO A 73 -24.15 6.89 8.46
N VAL A 74 -24.19 6.04 9.48
CA VAL A 74 -24.59 6.43 10.85
C VAL A 74 -23.59 7.43 11.41
N THR A 75 -22.31 7.05 11.37
CA THR A 75 -21.20 7.88 11.85
C THR A 75 -21.10 9.18 11.07
N ARG A 76 -21.30 9.14 9.74
CA ARG A 76 -21.32 10.33 8.89
C ARG A 76 -22.45 11.28 9.27
N TYR A 77 -23.65 10.76 9.49
CA TYR A 77 -24.85 11.55 9.77
C TYR A 77 -24.78 12.22 11.15
N VAL A 78 -24.41 11.48 12.20
CA VAL A 78 -24.21 12.05 13.55
C VAL A 78 -23.08 13.08 13.56
N SER A 79 -22.00 12.82 12.81
CA SER A 79 -20.92 13.79 12.64
C SER A 79 -21.36 15.05 11.89
N PHE A 80 -22.34 14.95 10.99
CA PHE A 80 -22.97 16.12 10.36
C PHE A 80 -23.81 16.90 11.38
N TYR A 81 -24.68 16.21 12.13
CA TYR A 81 -25.50 16.83 13.18
C TYR A 81 -24.65 17.60 14.20
N LEU A 82 -23.68 16.95 14.84
CA LEU A 82 -22.85 17.57 15.88
C LEU A 82 -22.03 18.75 15.36
N ASP A 83 -21.50 18.65 14.14
CA ASP A 83 -20.58 19.65 13.59
C ASP A 83 -21.29 20.84 12.93
N LYS A 84 -22.40 20.59 12.24
CA LYS A 84 -23.03 21.58 11.36
C LYS A 84 -24.34 22.14 11.91
N ILE A 85 -25.03 21.37 12.74
CA ILE A 85 -26.37 21.72 13.25
C ILE A 85 -26.31 22.03 14.75
N TRP A 86 -25.86 21.11 15.58
CA TRP A 86 -25.81 21.38 17.01
C TRP A 86 -24.66 22.33 17.36
N GLY A 87 -23.42 22.01 16.98
CA GLY A 87 -22.22 22.78 17.36
C GLY A 87 -22.20 24.23 16.88
N ASP A 88 -21.51 25.09 17.61
CA ASP A 88 -21.39 26.54 17.42
C ASP A 88 -20.06 26.98 16.77
N GLY A 89 -19.23 26.01 16.34
CA GLY A 89 -17.94 26.29 15.71
C GLY A 89 -18.04 27.06 14.37
N PRO A 90 -16.93 27.63 13.89
CA PRO A 90 -16.90 28.57 12.75
C PRO A 90 -17.29 27.96 11.40
N THR A 91 -17.53 26.64 11.35
CA THR A 91 -17.93 25.90 10.15
C THR A 91 -19.37 25.39 10.21
N ASN A 92 -20.16 25.87 11.17
CA ASN A 92 -21.59 25.60 11.28
C ASN A 92 -22.40 26.24 10.14
N PHE A 93 -23.71 25.93 10.06
CA PHE A 93 -24.63 26.56 9.11
C PHE A 93 -25.62 27.44 9.88
N PRO A 94 -25.29 28.71 10.18
CA PRO A 94 -26.12 29.52 11.08
C PRO A 94 -27.55 29.67 10.56
N GLU A 95 -27.73 30.04 9.29
CA GLU A 95 -29.05 30.22 8.66
C GLU A 95 -29.97 28.99 8.78
N ILE A 96 -29.42 27.78 8.59
CA ILE A 96 -30.25 26.56 8.71
C ILE A 96 -30.45 26.14 10.16
N ARG A 97 -29.49 26.42 11.04
CA ARG A 97 -29.61 26.12 12.47
C ARG A 97 -30.74 26.93 13.08
N ASP A 98 -30.72 28.23 12.82
CA ASP A 98 -31.72 29.17 13.34
C ASP A 98 -33.11 28.75 12.85
N ARG A 99 -33.26 28.47 11.55
CA ARG A 99 -34.51 27.96 11.00
C ARG A 99 -34.95 26.63 11.62
N LEU A 100 -34.06 25.63 11.72
CA LEU A 100 -34.42 24.32 12.29
C LEU A 100 -34.85 24.45 13.76
N ALA A 101 -34.31 25.44 14.49
CA ALA A 101 -34.71 25.74 15.85
C ALA A 101 -36.06 26.47 15.91
N GLU A 102 -36.27 27.48 15.05
CA GLU A 102 -37.55 28.19 14.89
C GLU A 102 -38.71 27.24 14.53
N ASP A 103 -38.45 26.28 13.64
CA ASP A 103 -39.40 25.25 13.21
C ASP A 103 -39.59 24.14 14.28
N GLY A 104 -38.89 24.20 15.41
CA GLY A 104 -38.97 23.21 16.49
C GLY A 104 -38.41 21.82 16.12
N ILE A 105 -37.63 21.73 15.04
CA ILE A 105 -37.03 20.47 14.56
C ILE A 105 -35.85 20.06 15.43
N VAL A 106 -35.04 21.03 15.88
CA VAL A 106 -33.88 20.78 16.75
C VAL A 106 -33.88 21.72 17.94
N ASP A 107 -33.49 21.19 19.10
CA ASP A 107 -33.10 21.98 20.26
C ASP A 107 -31.59 22.30 20.17
N LEU A 108 -31.21 23.57 20.32
CA LEU A 108 -29.82 24.02 20.27
C LEU A 108 -29.22 24.31 21.65
N ALA A 109 -29.92 23.95 22.72
CA ALA A 109 -29.41 24.01 24.08
C ALA A 109 -28.05 23.29 24.21
N ARG A 110 -27.17 23.85 25.04
CA ARG A 110 -25.78 23.38 25.18
C ARG A 110 -25.62 22.29 26.23
N ASP A 111 -26.61 22.20 27.11
CA ASP A 111 -26.75 21.25 28.22
C ASP A 111 -27.70 20.09 27.87
N LEU A 112 -27.91 19.83 26.57
CA LEU A 112 -28.67 18.66 26.13
C LEU A 112 -28.03 17.38 26.64
N ASP A 113 -28.86 16.52 27.23
CA ASP A 113 -28.49 15.16 27.58
C ASP A 113 -28.51 14.24 26.34
N VAL A 114 -28.23 12.96 26.58
CA VAL A 114 -28.22 11.93 25.53
C VAL A 114 -29.56 11.84 24.79
N GLU A 115 -30.68 11.93 25.51
CA GLU A 115 -32.02 11.83 24.94
C GLU A 115 -32.35 13.04 24.07
N GLY A 116 -31.99 14.25 24.51
CA GLY A 116 -32.10 15.46 23.71
C GLY A 116 -31.33 15.36 22.39
N HIS A 117 -30.10 14.83 22.42
CA HIS A 117 -29.33 14.58 21.20
C HIS A 117 -29.97 13.52 20.29
N ARG A 118 -30.50 12.41 20.85
CA ARG A 118 -31.22 11.36 20.09
C ARG A 118 -32.45 11.94 19.39
N ALA A 119 -33.30 12.65 20.14
CA ALA A 119 -34.51 13.28 19.64
C ALA A 119 -34.21 14.27 18.51
N ASN A 120 -33.17 15.09 18.67
CA ASN A 120 -32.72 16.00 17.59
C ASN A 120 -32.26 15.25 16.34
N VAL A 121 -31.47 14.18 16.47
CA VAL A 121 -31.01 13.40 15.32
C VAL A 121 -32.18 12.77 14.56
N MET A 122 -33.17 12.24 15.27
CA MET A 122 -34.36 11.63 14.67
C MET A 122 -35.26 12.66 13.97
N ARG A 123 -35.59 13.77 14.62
CA ARG A 123 -36.36 14.88 14.01
C ARG A 123 -35.65 15.45 12.78
N LEU A 124 -34.33 15.65 12.86
CA LEU A 124 -33.53 16.09 11.73
C LEU A 124 -33.50 15.05 10.60
N LEU A 125 -33.46 13.75 10.91
CA LEU A 125 -33.53 12.68 9.90
C LEU A 125 -34.86 12.65 9.16
N GLU A 126 -35.96 12.84 9.87
CA GLU A 126 -37.28 12.96 9.28
C GLU A 126 -37.36 14.20 8.37
N TRP A 127 -36.95 15.36 8.89
CA TRP A 127 -36.90 16.61 8.14
C TRP A 127 -36.05 16.50 6.86
N THR A 128 -34.81 16.00 6.97
CA THR A 128 -33.95 15.81 5.78
C THR A 128 -34.52 14.77 4.81
N SER A 129 -35.33 13.83 5.29
CA SER A 129 -35.96 12.81 4.45
C SER A 129 -37.06 13.40 3.56
N ARG A 130 -37.94 14.23 4.12
CA ARG A 130 -38.96 15.00 3.38
C ARG A 130 -38.32 15.95 2.38
N SER A 131 -37.31 16.70 2.81
CA SER A 131 -36.54 17.61 1.94
C SER A 131 -35.93 16.90 0.73
N LEU A 132 -35.36 15.70 0.92
CA LEU A 132 -34.80 14.90 -0.17
C LEU A 132 -35.86 14.23 -1.06
N ALA A 133 -37.11 14.11 -0.61
CA ALA A 133 -38.23 13.61 -1.39
C ALA A 133 -38.85 14.69 -2.30
N GLY A 134 -38.48 15.96 -2.11
CA GLY A 134 -38.95 17.08 -2.94
C GLY A 134 -40.32 17.62 -2.52
N GLU A 135 -40.69 17.50 -1.24
CA GLU A 135 -41.95 18.04 -0.73
C GLU A 135 -42.00 19.59 -0.79
N PRO A 136 -43.17 20.21 -1.09
CA PRO A 136 -43.24 21.50 -1.79
C PRO A 136 -43.03 22.78 -0.95
N GLU A 137 -42.96 22.72 0.38
CA GLU A 137 -42.88 23.95 1.22
C GLU A 137 -41.44 24.25 1.70
N GLU A 138 -40.50 23.33 1.46
CA GLU A 138 -39.09 23.41 1.90
C GLU A 138 -38.11 23.55 0.71
N ALA A 139 -38.63 23.56 -0.52
CA ALA A 139 -37.85 23.59 -1.77
C ALA A 139 -37.07 24.90 -2.02
N LEU A 140 -37.38 25.99 -1.29
CA LEU A 140 -36.77 27.32 -1.52
C LEU A 140 -35.60 27.68 -0.60
N VAL A 141 -35.54 27.21 0.66
CA VAL A 141 -34.47 27.66 1.60
C VAL A 141 -33.25 26.72 1.61
N ALA A 142 -33.42 25.47 1.19
CA ALA A 142 -32.35 24.50 1.01
C ALA A 142 -31.91 24.34 -0.46
N GLY A 143 -32.10 25.37 -1.30
CA GLY A 143 -31.87 25.32 -2.75
C GLY A 143 -30.48 24.79 -3.11
N GLY A 144 -30.33 23.48 -3.28
CA GLY A 144 -29.13 22.82 -3.79
C GLY A 144 -27.81 22.95 -2.99
N ARG A 145 -27.68 23.94 -2.10
CA ARG A 145 -26.41 24.43 -1.52
C ARG A 145 -25.82 23.49 -0.47
N TYR A 146 -26.65 22.82 0.32
CA TYR A 146 -26.18 22.02 1.44
C TYR A 146 -25.98 20.56 1.06
N HIS A 147 -24.73 20.21 0.76
CA HIS A 147 -24.37 18.86 0.31
C HIS A 147 -24.16 17.85 1.46
N HIS A 148 -24.21 18.28 2.71
CA HIS A 148 -23.74 17.53 3.87
C HIS A 148 -24.65 16.37 4.28
N TRP A 149 -25.96 16.48 4.05
CA TRP A 149 -26.94 15.41 4.27
C TRP A 149 -27.28 14.62 3.01
N ARG A 150 -26.68 14.94 1.85
CA ARG A 150 -26.91 14.16 0.62
C ARG A 150 -26.23 12.80 0.75
N ALA A 151 -26.86 11.77 0.20
CA ALA A 151 -26.29 10.43 0.11
C ALA A 151 -24.96 10.42 -0.69
N GLN A 152 -23.99 9.63 -0.23
CA GLN A 152 -22.68 9.44 -0.88
C GLN A 152 -22.88 8.88 -2.28
N THR A 153 -23.80 7.93 -2.41
CA THR A 153 -24.20 7.33 -3.69
C THR A 153 -24.74 8.34 -4.70
N GLY A 154 -25.33 9.46 -4.26
CA GLY A 154 -25.76 10.55 -5.14
C GLY A 154 -24.59 11.28 -5.81
N ARG A 155 -23.46 11.42 -5.12
CA ARG A 155 -22.21 11.95 -5.70
C ARG A 155 -21.58 10.94 -6.64
N LEU A 156 -21.49 9.68 -6.24
CA LEU A 156 -20.90 8.61 -7.05
C LEU A 156 -21.67 8.36 -8.35
N ARG A 157 -23.01 8.44 -8.33
CA ARG A 157 -23.81 8.30 -9.56
C ARG A 157 -23.43 9.33 -10.62
N ARG A 158 -23.07 10.56 -10.22
CA ARG A 158 -22.58 11.60 -11.14
C ARG A 158 -21.16 11.33 -11.67
N ALA A 159 -20.39 10.51 -10.95
CA ALA A 159 -19.05 10.10 -11.30
C ALA A 159 -18.97 8.63 -11.78
N ARG A 160 -20.10 8.00 -12.12
CA ARG A 160 -20.21 6.57 -12.46
C ARG A 160 -19.36 6.13 -13.67
N HIS A 161 -18.90 7.10 -14.47
CA HIS A 161 -18.07 6.89 -15.65
C HIS A 161 -16.57 6.87 -15.34
N PHE A 162 -16.19 7.04 -14.06
CA PHE A 162 -14.82 6.93 -13.57
C PHE A 162 -14.72 5.67 -12.68
N PRO A 163 -13.72 4.81 -12.88
CA PRO A 163 -13.50 3.62 -12.06
C PRO A 163 -12.82 3.99 -10.74
N LEU A 164 -13.57 4.65 -9.85
CA LEU A 164 -13.03 5.13 -8.58
C LEU A 164 -12.77 3.96 -7.63
N THR A 165 -11.56 3.90 -7.07
CA THR A 165 -11.26 3.03 -5.94
C THR A 165 -11.96 3.54 -4.68
N HIS A 166 -12.69 2.67 -3.99
CA HIS A 166 -13.42 3.04 -2.77
C HIS A 166 -12.58 2.78 -1.53
N LEU A 167 -12.16 3.84 -0.85
CA LEU A 167 -11.50 3.79 0.45
C LEU A 167 -12.53 3.96 1.57
N THR A 168 -12.21 3.51 2.78
CA THR A 168 -12.98 3.80 4.00
C THR A 168 -12.25 4.84 4.84
N LEU A 169 -12.99 5.74 5.48
CA LEU A 169 -12.39 6.75 6.35
C LEU A 169 -11.65 6.11 7.52
N GLU A 170 -12.18 5.00 8.04
CA GLU A 170 -11.59 4.25 9.15
C GLU A 170 -10.25 3.60 8.78
N GLY A 171 -10.03 3.32 7.50
CA GLY A 171 -8.77 2.77 6.99
C GLY A 171 -7.91 3.76 6.22
N LEU A 172 -8.28 5.04 6.18
CA LEU A 172 -7.66 6.01 5.28
C LEU A 172 -6.13 6.09 5.46
N ASP A 173 -5.65 6.04 6.71
CA ASP A 173 -4.24 6.17 7.08
C ASP A 173 -3.35 5.05 6.52
N TRP A 174 -3.91 3.90 6.14
CA TRP A 174 -3.13 2.79 5.56
C TRP A 174 -3.56 2.46 4.13
N GLN A 175 -4.84 2.63 3.79
CA GLN A 175 -5.38 2.34 2.47
C GLN A 175 -4.87 3.34 1.42
N LEU A 176 -4.80 4.64 1.78
CA LEU A 176 -4.38 5.67 0.84
C LEU A 176 -2.88 5.56 0.51
N PRO A 177 -1.96 5.42 1.49
CA PRO A 177 -0.56 5.14 1.18
C PRO A 177 -0.39 3.89 0.34
N LEU A 178 -1.15 2.83 0.62
CA LEU A 178 -1.09 1.60 -0.17
C LEU A 178 -1.53 1.81 -1.63
N LEU A 179 -2.65 2.51 -1.84
CA LEU A 179 -3.17 2.83 -3.18
C LEU A 179 -2.18 3.69 -3.99
N LEU A 180 -1.60 4.72 -3.36
CA LEU A 180 -0.81 5.73 -4.06
C LEU A 180 0.70 5.46 -3.99
N LYS A 181 1.18 4.42 -3.28
CA LYS A 181 2.60 4.03 -3.19
C LYS A 181 3.36 4.03 -4.53
N PRO A 182 2.77 3.65 -5.67
CA PRO A 182 3.49 3.69 -6.95
C PRO A 182 3.89 5.10 -7.40
N VAL A 183 3.09 6.12 -7.07
CA VAL A 183 3.30 7.52 -7.49
C VAL A 183 3.78 8.42 -6.36
N ILE A 184 3.46 8.10 -5.12
CA ILE A 184 3.89 8.81 -3.90
C ILE A 184 4.39 7.77 -2.88
N PRO A 185 5.64 7.29 -3.00
CA PRO A 185 6.16 6.21 -2.16
C PRO A 185 6.23 6.56 -0.66
N ASP A 186 6.34 7.85 -0.34
CA ASP A 186 6.47 8.45 1.00
C ASP A 186 5.15 9.09 1.48
N LEU A 187 4.00 8.63 0.97
CA LEU A 187 2.72 9.29 1.29
C LEU A 187 2.39 9.25 2.78
N ALA A 188 2.72 8.16 3.48
CA ALA A 188 2.44 8.04 4.90
C ALA A 188 3.14 9.17 5.68
N GLU A 189 4.39 9.46 5.36
CA GLU A 189 5.15 10.57 5.94
C GLU A 189 4.56 11.93 5.56
N ARG A 190 4.09 12.09 4.31
CA ARG A 190 3.46 13.34 3.85
C ARG A 190 2.10 13.60 4.48
N MET A 191 1.36 12.55 4.84
CA MET A 191 0.09 12.67 5.57
C MET A 191 0.28 13.30 6.95
N GLU A 192 1.45 13.17 7.56
CA GLU A 192 1.78 13.79 8.85
C GLU A 192 2.06 15.30 8.76
N ILE A 193 2.23 15.85 7.55
CA ILE A 193 2.32 17.32 7.36
C ILE A 193 0.99 17.97 7.73
N VAL A 194 -0.13 17.28 7.49
CA VAL A 194 -1.48 17.78 7.79
C VAL A 194 -1.79 17.50 9.26
N LYS A 195 -1.52 18.50 10.11
CA LYS A 195 -1.69 18.37 11.57
C LYS A 195 -3.17 18.42 11.95
N GLU A 196 -3.98 19.14 11.19
CA GLU A 196 -5.39 19.34 11.52
C GLU A 196 -6.26 18.16 11.06
N ARG A 197 -6.43 17.19 11.97
CA ARG A 197 -7.51 16.19 11.83
C ARG A 197 -8.81 16.83 12.33
N ASN A 198 -9.65 17.32 11.42
CA ASN A 198 -10.94 17.95 11.70
C ASN A 198 -11.80 17.08 12.65
N ARG A 199 -11.72 17.37 13.96
CA ARG A 199 -12.40 16.67 15.05
C ARG A 199 -13.38 17.66 15.69
N SER A 200 -14.66 17.47 15.43
CA SER A 200 -15.70 18.22 16.12
C SER A 200 -15.77 17.79 17.60
N PRO A 201 -16.03 18.71 18.54
CA PRO A 201 -16.35 18.37 19.92
C PRO A 201 -17.47 17.33 19.99
N ARG A 202 -17.35 16.37 20.90
CA ARG A 202 -18.36 15.33 21.12
C ARG A 202 -18.78 15.39 22.59
N PRO A 203 -19.84 16.15 22.93
CA PRO A 203 -20.30 16.24 24.32
C PRO A 203 -20.74 14.87 24.85
N VAL A 204 -21.24 14.02 23.94
CA VAL A 204 -21.74 12.68 24.21
C VAL A 204 -21.05 11.69 23.27
N PRO A 205 -20.69 10.48 23.73
CA PRO A 205 -20.18 9.41 22.88
C PRO A 205 -21.12 9.07 21.71
N LEU A 206 -20.56 8.81 20.54
CA LEU A 206 -21.34 8.52 19.33
C LEU A 206 -22.30 7.34 19.50
N ARG A 207 -21.86 6.30 20.21
CA ARG A 207 -22.66 5.09 20.50
C ARG A 207 -23.87 5.36 21.39
N GLU A 208 -23.84 6.45 22.15
CA GLU A 208 -24.95 6.85 23.01
C GLU A 208 -25.96 7.66 22.20
N ILE A 209 -25.53 8.54 21.30
CA ILE A 209 -26.46 9.26 20.40
C ILE A 209 -27.05 8.31 19.33
N ALA A 210 -26.23 7.46 18.73
CA ALA A 210 -26.66 6.48 17.74
C ALA A 210 -26.92 5.13 18.41
N ASP A 211 -27.95 5.08 19.25
CA ASP A 211 -28.49 3.83 19.77
C ASP A 211 -29.02 2.93 18.62
N GLU A 212 -29.48 1.73 18.97
CA GLU A 212 -29.91 0.76 17.96
C GLU A 212 -31.04 1.31 17.07
N ALA A 213 -32.04 1.96 17.67
CA ALA A 213 -33.17 2.53 16.96
C ALA A 213 -32.74 3.67 16.01
N THR A 214 -31.94 4.62 16.49
CA THR A 214 -31.43 5.75 15.70
C THR A 214 -30.52 5.25 14.57
N ALA A 215 -29.61 4.31 14.87
CA ALA A 215 -28.74 3.71 13.87
C ALA A 215 -29.53 2.96 12.80
N ALA A 216 -30.57 2.20 13.18
CA ALA A 216 -31.44 1.49 12.25
C ALA A 216 -32.20 2.46 11.33
N ALA A 217 -32.77 3.55 11.88
CA ALA A 217 -33.46 4.57 11.10
C ALA A 217 -32.52 5.24 10.07
N ILE A 218 -31.31 5.63 10.49
CA ILE A 218 -30.31 6.22 9.58
C ILE A 218 -29.91 5.20 8.50
N ARG A 219 -29.65 3.94 8.86
CA ARG A 219 -29.28 2.90 7.88
C ARG A 219 -30.41 2.61 6.90
N ALA A 220 -31.67 2.60 7.34
CA ALA A 220 -32.82 2.45 6.46
C ALA A 220 -32.85 3.58 5.42
N ARG A 221 -32.60 4.83 5.84
CA ARG A 221 -32.56 5.99 4.94
C ARG A 221 -31.38 5.95 3.97
N TYR A 222 -30.21 5.56 4.43
CA TYR A 222 -28.95 5.53 3.66
C TYR A 222 -28.52 4.11 3.27
N GLN A 223 -29.47 3.22 3.01
CA GLN A 223 -29.21 1.78 2.80
C GLN A 223 -28.14 1.51 1.72
N ARG A 224 -28.20 2.26 0.61
CA ARG A 224 -27.23 2.11 -0.49
C ARG A 224 -25.82 2.55 -0.08
N ASP A 225 -25.69 3.62 0.72
CA ASP A 225 -24.40 4.06 1.24
C ASP A 225 -23.83 3.00 2.21
N GLY A 226 -24.68 2.39 3.05
CA GLY A 226 -24.28 1.32 3.97
C GLY A 226 -23.75 0.09 3.23
N ARG A 227 -24.47 -0.40 2.21
CA ARG A 227 -24.00 -1.52 1.37
C ARG A 227 -22.68 -1.20 0.67
N LEU A 228 -22.52 0.04 0.19
CA LEU A 228 -21.31 0.47 -0.49
C LEU A 228 -20.10 0.52 0.47
N HIS A 229 -20.28 1.08 1.66
CA HIS A 229 -19.24 1.13 2.69
C HIS A 229 -18.87 -0.27 3.19
N ALA A 230 -19.85 -1.16 3.40
CA ALA A 230 -19.62 -2.56 3.76
C ALA A 230 -18.78 -3.29 2.70
N ARG A 231 -19.13 -3.15 1.42
CA ARG A 231 -18.34 -3.73 0.31
C ARG A 231 -16.92 -3.21 0.27
N ALA A 232 -16.71 -1.90 0.45
CA ALA A 232 -15.37 -1.33 0.51
C ALA A 232 -14.58 -1.92 1.70
N THR A 233 -15.22 -2.02 2.86
CA THR A 233 -14.64 -2.62 4.07
C THR A 233 -14.23 -4.08 3.84
N GLU A 234 -15.07 -4.90 3.21
CA GLU A 234 -14.75 -6.31 2.90
C GLU A 234 -13.56 -6.43 1.94
N VAL A 235 -13.53 -5.63 0.87
CA VAL A 235 -12.40 -5.60 -0.08
C VAL A 235 -11.09 -5.29 0.64
N TRP A 236 -11.11 -4.28 1.52
CA TRP A 236 -9.93 -3.87 2.27
C TRP A 236 -9.57 -4.84 3.41
N ALA A 237 -10.54 -5.48 4.06
CA ALA A 237 -10.30 -6.52 5.05
C ALA A 237 -9.58 -7.73 4.44
N GLY A 238 -9.95 -8.11 3.21
CA GLY A 238 -9.23 -9.14 2.44
C GLY A 238 -7.77 -8.76 2.16
N GLN A 239 -7.51 -7.48 1.87
CA GLN A 239 -6.15 -6.97 1.67
C GLN A 239 -5.36 -6.84 2.98
N GLN A 240 -6.02 -6.48 4.08
CA GLN A 240 -5.40 -6.39 5.41
C GLN A 240 -5.04 -7.78 5.96
N ARG A 241 -5.86 -8.81 5.68
CA ARG A 241 -5.59 -10.21 6.08
C ARG A 241 -4.45 -10.84 5.28
N THR A 242 -4.38 -10.56 3.98
CA THR A 242 -3.26 -11.02 3.13
C THR A 242 -1.99 -10.22 3.39
N ARG A 243 -2.12 -9.01 3.94
CA ARG A 243 -1.00 -8.12 4.26
C ARG A 243 -1.28 -7.36 5.56
N ARG A 244 -0.95 -7.98 6.71
CA ARG A 244 -0.39 -7.17 7.79
C ARG A 244 0.89 -6.60 7.23
N LEU A 245 0.79 -5.42 6.62
CA LEU A 245 1.98 -4.65 6.29
C LEU A 245 2.72 -4.50 7.62
N PRO A 246 3.97 -4.97 7.74
CA PRO A 246 4.75 -4.68 8.93
C PRO A 246 4.74 -3.17 9.13
N ASP A 247 4.79 -2.71 10.37
CA ASP A 247 4.86 -1.28 10.66
C ASP A 247 5.92 -0.61 9.75
N PRO A 248 5.72 0.64 9.30
CA PRO A 248 6.80 1.31 8.58
C PRO A 248 8.06 1.35 9.46
N PRO A 249 9.28 1.27 8.87
CA PRO A 249 10.49 1.46 9.64
C PRO A 249 10.50 2.83 10.31
N LEU A 250 11.15 2.94 11.47
CA LEU A 250 11.43 4.23 12.11
C LEU A 250 12.07 5.21 11.12
N ARG A 251 11.77 6.50 11.26
CA ARG A 251 12.32 7.55 10.39
C ARG A 251 13.84 7.48 10.38
N GLY A 252 14.44 7.53 9.18
CA GLY A 252 15.90 7.42 9.04
C GLY A 252 16.48 6.03 9.28
N HIS A 253 15.63 5.02 9.47
CA HIS A 253 16.05 3.63 9.65
C HIS A 253 15.68 2.78 8.43
N LEU A 254 16.26 1.60 8.39
CA LEU A 254 15.96 0.55 7.45
C LEU A 254 15.46 -0.69 8.20
N ARG A 255 14.31 -1.23 7.80
CA ARG A 255 13.86 -2.51 8.32
C ARG A 255 14.72 -3.64 7.75
N CYS A 256 15.40 -4.35 8.64
CA CYS A 256 16.28 -5.46 8.35
C CYS A 256 15.87 -6.69 9.17
N THR A 257 16.42 -7.85 8.83
CA THR A 257 16.30 -9.04 9.68
C THR A 257 17.62 -9.27 10.39
N ARG A 258 17.62 -9.23 11.73
CA ARG A 258 18.80 -9.58 12.52
C ARG A 258 18.76 -11.07 12.84
N ALA A 259 19.77 -11.81 12.38
CA ALA A 259 19.87 -13.26 12.57
C ALA A 259 21.35 -13.67 12.62
N GLY A 260 21.73 -14.52 13.59
CA GLY A 260 23.10 -15.03 13.71
C GLY A 260 24.21 -13.97 13.81
N GLY A 261 23.91 -12.78 14.36
CA GLY A 261 24.85 -11.63 14.41
C GLY A 261 24.84 -10.74 13.18
N PHE A 262 24.18 -11.12 12.09
CA PHE A 262 24.11 -10.36 10.85
C PHE A 262 22.89 -9.45 10.79
N VAL A 263 23.04 -8.30 10.13
CA VAL A 263 21.94 -7.46 9.67
C VAL A 263 21.67 -7.79 8.20
N LEU A 264 20.63 -8.57 7.96
CA LEU A 264 20.31 -9.14 6.66
C LEU A 264 19.27 -8.30 5.92
N ARG A 265 19.53 -8.12 4.62
CA ARG A 265 18.53 -7.67 3.66
C ARG A 265 18.59 -8.53 2.40
N GLY A 266 17.43 -8.79 1.80
CA GLY A 266 17.32 -9.66 0.63
C GLY A 266 16.28 -9.15 -0.36
N ALA A 267 16.51 -9.46 -1.64
CA ALA A 267 15.70 -9.09 -2.79
C ALA A 267 14.36 -9.83 -2.93
N ALA A 268 14.07 -10.79 -2.04
CA ALA A 268 12.82 -11.53 -2.03
C ALA A 268 12.63 -12.19 -0.65
N ALA A 269 11.38 -12.24 -0.19
CA ALA A 269 11.05 -12.83 1.12
C ALA A 269 11.44 -14.32 1.23
N SER A 270 11.48 -15.06 0.12
CA SER A 270 11.89 -16.47 0.11
C SER A 270 13.37 -16.65 0.45
N GLY A 271 14.25 -15.74 0.02
CA GLY A 271 15.67 -15.79 0.40
C GLY A 271 15.90 -15.37 1.84
N ARG A 272 15.24 -14.29 2.27
CA ARG A 272 15.43 -13.71 3.61
C ARG A 272 14.85 -14.59 4.71
N SER A 273 13.62 -15.09 4.56
CA SER A 273 12.97 -15.92 5.58
C SER A 273 13.65 -17.27 5.74
N SER A 274 14.05 -17.90 4.62
CA SER A 274 14.78 -19.18 4.67
C SER A 274 16.17 -19.01 5.29
N LEU A 275 16.88 -17.92 4.99
CA LEU A 275 18.17 -17.64 5.63
C LEU A 275 18.00 -17.34 7.13
N ALA A 276 17.03 -16.51 7.50
CA ALA A 276 16.76 -16.20 8.89
C ALA A 276 16.41 -17.47 9.68
N ALA A 277 15.52 -18.31 9.16
CA ALA A 277 15.21 -19.60 9.76
C ALA A 277 16.46 -20.49 9.91
N ALA A 278 17.28 -20.54 8.86
CA ALA A 278 18.54 -21.27 8.89
C ALA A 278 19.53 -20.73 9.95
N LEU A 279 19.54 -19.43 10.24
CA LEU A 279 20.40 -18.81 11.25
C LEU A 279 19.81 -18.85 12.67
N GLY A 280 18.83 -19.72 12.93
CA GLY A 280 18.19 -19.86 14.25
C GLY A 280 17.01 -18.91 14.47
N GLY A 281 16.41 -18.40 13.39
CA GLY A 281 15.34 -17.41 13.41
C GLY A 281 15.86 -15.99 13.14
N GLY A 282 14.94 -15.04 12.98
CA GLY A 282 15.31 -13.65 12.75
C GLY A 282 14.29 -12.68 13.32
N ALA A 283 14.78 -11.63 13.97
CA ALA A 283 13.96 -10.52 14.44
C ALA A 283 13.93 -9.42 13.37
N LEU A 284 12.74 -8.91 13.05
CA LEU A 284 12.64 -7.66 12.30
C LEU A 284 13.11 -6.52 13.21
N VAL A 285 14.08 -5.75 12.73
CA VAL A 285 14.66 -4.60 13.45
C VAL A 285 14.74 -3.42 12.52
N ASP A 286 14.55 -2.22 13.06
CA ASP A 286 14.84 -0.98 12.34
C ASP A 286 16.27 -0.54 12.70
N VAL A 287 17.12 -0.44 11.69
CA VAL A 287 18.54 -0.09 11.85
C VAL A 287 18.79 1.32 11.32
N PRO A 288 19.39 2.24 12.09
CA PRO A 288 19.75 3.57 11.62
C PRO A 288 20.63 3.51 10.36
N ARG A 289 20.44 4.45 9.42
CA ARG A 289 21.18 4.45 8.14
C ARG A 289 22.71 4.50 8.31
N ASP A 290 23.18 5.24 9.31
CA ASP A 290 24.58 5.38 9.69
C ASP A 290 25.17 4.12 10.34
N ALA A 291 24.34 3.19 10.82
CA ALA A 291 24.75 1.92 11.40
C ALA A 291 24.71 0.73 10.41
N LEU A 292 24.41 0.99 9.12
CA LEU A 292 24.30 -0.04 8.08
C LEU A 292 25.60 -0.47 7.36
N PRO A 293 26.78 0.17 7.46
CA PRO A 293 27.98 -0.28 6.74
C PRO A 293 28.39 -1.74 7.03
N GLU A 294 28.04 -2.27 8.21
CA GLU A 294 28.32 -3.67 8.60
C GLU A 294 27.23 -4.65 8.13
N GLY A 295 26.20 -4.15 7.44
CA GLY A 295 25.09 -4.94 6.94
C GLY A 295 25.42 -5.71 5.67
N VAL A 296 24.70 -6.81 5.44
CA VAL A 296 24.88 -7.66 4.27
C VAL A 296 23.62 -7.71 3.41
N VAL A 297 23.80 -7.62 2.09
CA VAL A 297 22.72 -7.74 1.11
C VAL A 297 22.93 -8.98 0.26
N LEU A 298 21.99 -9.90 0.33
CA LEU A 298 22.03 -11.11 -0.48
C LEU A 298 21.52 -10.87 -1.89
N ILE A 299 22.30 -11.33 -2.87
CA ILE A 299 22.05 -11.14 -4.30
C ILE A 299 22.16 -12.51 -4.98
N ARG A 300 21.02 -13.09 -5.35
CA ARG A 300 20.97 -14.33 -6.14
C ARG A 300 20.99 -14.02 -7.62
N GLU A 301 21.50 -14.96 -8.41
CA GLU A 301 21.29 -14.96 -9.84
C GLU A 301 19.76 -14.93 -10.15
N PRO A 302 19.30 -14.09 -11.09
CA PRO A 302 17.86 -13.91 -11.30
C PRO A 302 17.08 -15.18 -11.71
N LEU A 303 17.67 -16.11 -12.48
CA LEU A 303 17.03 -17.39 -12.80
C LEU A 303 16.97 -18.32 -11.59
N GLU A 304 18.04 -18.41 -10.80
CA GLU A 304 18.05 -19.15 -9.54
C GLU A 304 16.95 -18.63 -8.62
N ARG A 305 16.78 -17.31 -8.51
CA ARG A 305 15.68 -16.71 -7.74
C ARG A 305 14.31 -17.09 -8.30
N PHE A 306 14.15 -17.11 -9.63
CA PHE A 306 12.91 -17.53 -10.25
C PHE A 306 12.58 -19.00 -9.94
N VAL A 307 13.57 -19.89 -10.00
CA VAL A 307 13.38 -21.30 -9.68
C VAL A 307 13.13 -21.51 -8.18
N ALA A 308 13.77 -20.73 -7.30
CA ALA A 308 13.47 -20.74 -5.87
C ALA A 308 12.02 -20.31 -5.59
N PHE A 309 11.53 -19.28 -6.29
CA PHE A 309 10.12 -18.87 -6.22
C PHE A 309 9.18 -19.96 -6.71
N TYR A 310 9.52 -20.61 -7.82
CA TYR A 310 8.79 -21.76 -8.34
C TYR A 310 8.70 -22.89 -7.32
N LEU A 311 9.81 -23.31 -6.69
CA LEU A 311 9.80 -24.33 -5.65
C LEU A 311 8.99 -23.92 -4.41
N HIS A 312 9.05 -22.64 -4.03
CA HIS A 312 8.27 -22.13 -2.91
C HIS A 312 6.77 -22.35 -3.11
N ILE A 313 6.24 -22.24 -4.33
CA ILE A 313 4.82 -22.52 -4.63
C ILE A 313 4.44 -23.98 -4.29
N PHE A 314 5.36 -24.94 -4.37
CA PHE A 314 5.09 -26.34 -4.03
C PHE A 314 5.24 -26.64 -2.55
N LEU A 315 6.22 -26.02 -1.90
CA LEU A 315 6.52 -26.25 -0.49
C LEU A 315 5.51 -25.62 0.47
N GLN A 316 4.55 -24.82 -0.04
CA GLN A 316 3.47 -24.29 0.78
C GLN A 316 2.36 -25.33 0.96
N GLU A 317 2.21 -25.79 2.20
CA GLU A 317 1.08 -26.61 2.64
C GLU A 317 -0.10 -25.74 3.09
N GLY A 318 -1.33 -26.27 2.98
CA GLY A 318 -2.56 -25.61 3.44
C GLY A 318 -3.16 -24.59 2.48
N GLU A 319 -4.21 -23.89 2.94
CA GLU A 319 -4.88 -22.84 2.15
C GLU A 319 -4.06 -21.54 2.14
N SER A 320 -3.23 -21.37 1.12
CA SER A 320 -2.51 -20.12 0.86
C SER A 320 -2.87 -19.54 -0.52
N ASP A 321 -2.54 -18.27 -0.75
CA ASP A 321 -2.68 -17.68 -2.10
C ASP A 321 -1.77 -18.37 -3.13
N TRP A 322 -0.65 -18.97 -2.68
CA TRP A 322 0.23 -19.77 -3.53
C TRP A 322 -0.40 -21.11 -3.89
N THR A 323 -1.09 -21.76 -2.94
CA THR A 323 -1.89 -22.96 -3.18
C THR A 323 -2.98 -22.67 -4.22
N ARG A 324 -3.70 -21.54 -4.07
CA ARG A 324 -4.71 -21.11 -5.04
C ARG A 324 -4.12 -20.82 -6.42
N LEU A 325 -2.93 -20.22 -6.48
CA LEU A 325 -2.23 -19.98 -7.73
C LEU A 325 -1.84 -21.30 -8.41
N ARG A 326 -1.27 -22.25 -7.66
CA ARG A 326 -0.96 -23.59 -8.14
C ARG A 326 -2.22 -24.26 -8.71
N ASP A 327 -3.31 -24.29 -7.96
CA ASP A 327 -4.57 -24.90 -8.38
C ASP A 327 -5.18 -24.23 -9.62
N LEU A 328 -5.03 -22.90 -9.73
CA LEU A 328 -5.44 -22.15 -10.92
C LEU A 328 -4.60 -22.58 -12.14
N LEU A 329 -3.28 -22.62 -12.01
CA LEU A 329 -2.37 -22.98 -13.11
C LEU A 329 -2.57 -24.45 -13.52
N THR A 330 -2.76 -25.35 -12.56
CA THR A 330 -3.06 -26.77 -12.80
C THR A 330 -4.32 -26.91 -13.63
N ARG A 331 -5.42 -26.30 -13.18
CA ARG A 331 -6.72 -26.39 -13.88
C ARG A 331 -6.74 -25.74 -15.24
N THR A 332 -5.99 -24.67 -15.46
CA THR A 332 -6.16 -23.83 -16.66
C THR A 332 -5.02 -23.89 -17.67
N ARG A 333 -3.84 -24.40 -17.29
CA ARG A 333 -2.62 -24.29 -18.11
C ARG A 333 -1.81 -25.57 -18.21
N GLY A 334 -2.28 -26.68 -17.65
CA GLY A 334 -1.54 -27.95 -17.66
C GLY A 334 -0.27 -27.87 -16.83
N PHE A 335 -0.36 -27.23 -15.65
CA PHE A 335 0.69 -27.22 -14.65
C PHE A 335 0.60 -28.53 -13.83
N PHE A 336 1.73 -29.19 -13.60
CA PHE A 336 1.81 -30.41 -12.78
C PHE A 336 1.85 -30.00 -11.30
N PRO A 337 0.90 -30.45 -10.46
CA PRO A 337 0.89 -30.12 -9.03
C PRO A 337 2.03 -30.79 -8.26
N GLU A 338 2.54 -31.92 -8.77
CA GLU A 338 3.64 -32.71 -8.22
C GLU A 338 4.53 -33.17 -9.41
N PRO A 339 5.48 -32.33 -9.86
CA PRO A 339 6.37 -32.69 -10.97
C PRO A 339 7.33 -33.82 -10.57
N GLU A 340 7.41 -34.87 -11.37
CA GLU A 340 8.21 -36.07 -11.06
C GLU A 340 9.60 -36.09 -11.72
N ASP A 341 9.78 -35.28 -12.78
CA ASP A 341 10.99 -35.28 -13.61
C ASP A 341 11.36 -33.87 -14.11
N ASP A 342 12.58 -33.74 -14.67
CA ASP A 342 13.11 -32.48 -15.21
C ASP A 342 12.22 -31.87 -16.30
N ALA A 343 11.53 -32.71 -17.10
CA ALA A 343 10.67 -32.23 -18.18
C ALA A 343 9.36 -31.63 -17.65
N GLN A 344 8.79 -32.20 -16.59
CA GLN A 344 7.63 -31.66 -15.89
C GLN A 344 7.97 -30.34 -15.19
N HIS A 345 9.13 -30.26 -14.55
CA HIS A 345 9.64 -28.99 -13.99
C HIS A 345 9.80 -27.92 -15.08
N ALA A 346 10.43 -28.26 -16.20
CA ALA A 346 10.59 -27.35 -17.34
C ALA A 346 9.26 -26.87 -17.91
N ARG A 347 8.28 -27.78 -18.03
CA ARG A 347 6.93 -27.42 -18.46
C ARG A 347 6.26 -26.44 -17.49
N ASN A 348 6.37 -26.69 -16.20
CA ASN A 348 5.78 -25.81 -15.19
C ASN A 348 6.42 -24.42 -15.19
N LEU A 349 7.75 -24.34 -15.26
CA LEU A 349 8.48 -23.06 -15.35
C LEU A 349 8.10 -22.29 -16.62
N TYR A 350 7.92 -22.99 -17.74
CA TYR A 350 7.40 -22.38 -18.98
C TYR A 350 5.99 -21.79 -18.79
N VAL A 351 5.06 -22.56 -18.22
CA VAL A 351 3.69 -22.09 -17.91
C VAL A 351 3.71 -20.87 -16.99
N LEU A 352 4.52 -20.93 -15.92
CA LEU A 352 4.66 -19.85 -14.97
C LEU A 352 5.25 -18.60 -15.62
N SER A 353 6.25 -18.74 -16.49
CA SER A 353 6.86 -17.64 -17.23
C SER A 353 5.85 -16.90 -18.12
N ILE A 354 4.96 -17.64 -18.80
CA ILE A 354 3.89 -17.04 -19.63
C ILE A 354 2.89 -16.33 -18.75
N TYR A 355 2.48 -16.97 -17.65
CA TYR A 355 1.54 -16.41 -16.72
C TYR A 355 2.05 -15.10 -16.12
N MET A 356 3.31 -15.09 -15.66
CA MET A 356 3.99 -13.91 -15.15
C MET A 356 4.13 -12.83 -16.22
N GLY A 357 4.53 -13.17 -17.44
CA GLY A 357 4.65 -12.21 -18.55
C GLY A 357 3.32 -11.54 -18.92
N ARG A 358 2.22 -12.29 -18.99
CA ARG A 358 0.88 -11.72 -19.27
C ARG A 358 0.36 -10.84 -18.14
N ARG A 359 0.82 -11.11 -16.93
CA ARG A 359 0.50 -10.35 -15.74
C ARG A 359 1.71 -9.55 -15.28
N ALA A 360 2.58 -9.13 -16.20
CA ALA A 360 3.83 -8.46 -15.83
C ALA A 360 3.55 -7.23 -14.96
N ALA A 361 2.50 -6.45 -15.26
CA ALA A 361 2.06 -5.36 -14.40
C ALA A 361 1.63 -5.83 -13.00
N SER A 362 0.92 -6.96 -12.89
CA SER A 362 0.54 -7.53 -11.60
C SER A 362 1.73 -8.14 -10.87
N PHE A 363 2.71 -8.76 -11.54
CA PHE A 363 3.89 -9.35 -10.91
C PHE A 363 4.98 -8.34 -10.59
N ALA A 364 5.10 -7.28 -11.39
CA ALA A 364 5.86 -6.08 -11.05
C ALA A 364 5.20 -5.30 -9.89
N ALA A 365 3.88 -5.44 -9.70
CA ALA A 365 3.14 -4.88 -8.57
C ALA A 365 2.95 -5.86 -7.38
N ILE A 366 3.19 -7.16 -7.57
CA ILE A 366 3.19 -8.17 -6.49
C ILE A 366 4.49 -7.95 -5.75
N THR A 367 4.38 -7.07 -4.76
CA THR A 367 5.33 -6.99 -3.68
C THR A 367 5.48 -8.39 -3.08
N GLY A 368 6.72 -8.86 -2.94
CA GLY A 368 6.98 -9.90 -1.95
C GLY A 368 6.42 -9.48 -0.57
N PRO A 369 6.33 -10.38 0.41
CA PRO A 369 5.94 -10.08 1.79
C PRO A 369 6.60 -8.80 2.40
N ASP A 370 7.72 -8.34 1.83
CA ASP A 370 8.47 -7.15 2.22
C ASP A 370 8.29 -5.89 1.37
N GLY A 371 7.33 -5.84 0.45
CA GLY A 371 7.10 -4.62 -0.34
C GLY A 371 8.03 -4.44 -1.55
N SER A 372 8.84 -5.46 -1.84
CA SER A 372 9.94 -5.49 -2.80
C SER A 372 9.47 -5.67 -4.26
N ARG A 373 9.95 -4.83 -5.20
CA ARG A 373 9.44 -4.62 -6.58
C ARG A 373 10.28 -5.30 -7.67
N ALA A 374 11.58 -5.48 -7.42
CA ALA A 374 12.61 -6.12 -8.26
C ALA A 374 13.93 -6.10 -7.45
N GLN A 375 14.90 -6.98 -7.75
CA GLN A 375 16.20 -7.02 -7.03
C GLN A 375 16.84 -5.64 -6.97
N VAL A 376 16.82 -4.95 -8.12
CA VAL A 376 17.45 -3.63 -8.26
C VAL A 376 16.86 -2.60 -7.31
N HIS A 377 15.56 -2.67 -6.99
CA HIS A 377 14.91 -1.71 -6.10
C HIS A 377 15.22 -1.97 -4.63
N ASP A 378 15.34 -3.25 -4.26
CA ASP A 378 15.51 -3.66 -2.87
C ASP A 378 16.97 -3.76 -2.44
N VAL A 379 17.88 -3.88 -3.42
CA VAL A 379 19.31 -4.05 -3.20
C VAL A 379 20.10 -2.78 -3.49
N LYS A 380 19.76 -2.01 -4.53
CA LYS A 380 20.55 -0.80 -4.88
C LYS A 380 20.65 0.19 -3.72
N ARG A 381 19.53 0.51 -3.06
CA ARG A 381 19.53 1.45 -1.94
C ARG A 381 20.39 0.97 -0.75
N PRO A 382 20.29 -0.29 -0.30
CA PRO A 382 21.24 -0.86 0.66
C PRO A 382 22.71 -0.78 0.23
N LEU A 383 23.01 -1.05 -1.05
CA LEU A 383 24.39 -0.93 -1.58
C LEU A 383 24.87 0.53 -1.57
N ASP A 384 24.01 1.47 -1.97
CA ASP A 384 24.28 2.92 -1.91
C ASP A 384 24.53 3.39 -0.46
N TRP A 385 24.08 2.63 0.54
CA TRP A 385 24.30 2.88 1.97
C TRP A 385 25.48 2.09 2.55
N GLY A 386 26.28 1.44 1.69
CA GLY A 386 27.51 0.77 2.08
C GLY A 386 27.34 -0.65 2.60
N MET A 387 26.14 -1.26 2.50
CA MET A 387 26.01 -2.67 2.85
C MET A 387 26.78 -3.56 1.85
N MET A 388 27.41 -4.62 2.34
CA MET A 388 28.21 -5.52 1.51
C MET A 388 27.32 -6.45 0.67
N PRO A 389 27.47 -6.51 -0.66
CA PRO A 389 26.80 -7.50 -1.49
C PRO A 389 27.42 -8.89 -1.26
N LEU A 390 26.57 -9.91 -1.08
CA LEU A 390 26.94 -11.32 -1.20
C LEU A 390 26.21 -11.93 -2.38
N LEU A 391 26.98 -12.34 -3.38
CA LEU A 391 26.52 -13.03 -4.57
C LEU A 391 26.37 -14.52 -4.27
N VAL A 392 25.23 -15.09 -4.63
CA VAL A 392 24.93 -16.51 -4.45
C VAL A 392 24.73 -17.15 -5.81
N GLU A 393 25.59 -18.11 -6.15
CA GLU A 393 25.52 -18.87 -7.39
C GLU A 393 25.73 -20.36 -7.11
N GLY A 394 24.73 -21.18 -7.41
CA GLY A 394 24.88 -22.63 -7.30
C GLY A 394 25.14 -23.13 -5.87
N GLY A 395 24.69 -22.36 -4.87
CA GLY A 395 24.95 -22.64 -3.45
C GLY A 395 26.30 -22.14 -2.93
N GLU A 396 27.17 -21.62 -3.81
CA GLU A 396 28.38 -20.90 -3.39
C GLU A 396 28.07 -19.44 -3.10
N VAL A 397 28.83 -18.86 -2.17
CA VAL A 397 28.67 -17.49 -1.71
C VAL A 397 29.96 -16.75 -1.93
N ARG A 398 29.89 -15.69 -2.72
CA ARG A 398 31.02 -14.81 -3.01
C ARG A 398 30.71 -13.44 -2.44
N SER A 399 31.64 -12.88 -1.68
CA SER A 399 31.53 -11.46 -1.35
C SER A 399 31.67 -10.62 -2.62
N GLY A 400 31.16 -9.39 -2.62
CA GLY A 400 31.44 -8.43 -3.71
C GLY A 400 32.92 -8.12 -3.92
N ALA A 401 33.79 -8.53 -2.99
CA ALA A 401 35.24 -8.50 -3.13
C ALA A 401 35.83 -9.83 -3.66
N ALA A 402 34.99 -10.73 -4.20
CA ALA A 402 35.30 -12.05 -4.71
C ALA A 402 35.94 -13.06 -3.75
N THR A 403 36.24 -12.67 -2.51
CA THR A 403 36.69 -13.64 -1.51
C THR A 403 35.52 -14.56 -1.12
N PRO A 404 35.68 -15.89 -1.21
CA PRO A 404 34.73 -16.84 -0.64
C PRO A 404 34.58 -16.61 0.86
N LEU A 405 33.37 -16.81 1.39
CA LEU A 405 33.21 -16.87 2.84
C LEU A 405 34.04 -18.01 3.43
N ALA A 406 34.59 -17.78 4.63
CA ALA A 406 35.35 -18.79 5.36
C ALA A 406 34.52 -20.09 5.49
N ALA A 407 35.20 -21.24 5.56
CA ALA A 407 34.54 -22.54 5.58
C ALA A 407 33.60 -22.70 6.79
N ASP A 408 33.92 -22.04 7.90
CA ASP A 408 33.18 -22.01 9.16
C ASP A 408 32.17 -20.85 9.27
N ASP A 409 32.00 -20.04 8.21
CA ASP A 409 31.06 -18.92 8.24
C ASP A 409 29.61 -19.43 8.36
N PRO A 410 28.85 -19.01 9.39
CA PRO A 410 27.47 -19.44 9.59
C PRO A 410 26.53 -19.11 8.41
N LEU A 411 26.81 -18.05 7.62
CA LEU A 411 26.07 -17.73 6.42
C LEU A 411 26.25 -18.79 5.34
N ARG A 412 27.43 -19.40 5.22
CA ARG A 412 27.69 -20.47 4.25
C ARG A 412 26.80 -21.67 4.51
N GLY A 413 26.73 -22.11 5.78
CA GLY A 413 25.84 -23.21 6.18
C GLY A 413 24.36 -22.87 6.00
N ALA A 414 23.97 -21.63 6.27
CA ALA A 414 22.60 -21.17 6.06
C ALA A 414 22.22 -21.09 4.57
N LEU A 415 23.13 -20.64 3.72
CA LEU A 415 22.91 -20.54 2.28
C LEU A 415 22.87 -21.92 1.61
N ALA A 416 23.71 -22.86 2.05
CA ALA A 416 23.65 -24.25 1.61
C ALA A 416 22.27 -24.89 1.85
N ARG A 417 21.60 -24.60 2.98
CA ARG A 417 20.23 -25.06 3.26
C ARG A 417 19.17 -24.47 2.33
N THR A 418 19.52 -23.42 1.60
CA THR A 418 18.65 -22.72 0.64
C THR A 418 19.12 -22.87 -0.80
N ALA A 419 20.08 -23.78 -1.05
CA ALA A 419 20.56 -24.10 -2.38
C ALA A 419 19.44 -24.83 -3.16
N LEU A 420 19.38 -24.55 -4.46
CA LEU A 420 18.50 -25.30 -5.35
C LEU A 420 19.06 -26.70 -5.59
N PRO A 421 18.22 -27.67 -6.01
CA PRO A 421 18.69 -28.97 -6.47
C PRO A 421 19.75 -28.83 -7.56
N PRO A 422 20.83 -29.64 -7.57
CA PRO A 422 21.97 -29.45 -8.49
C PRO A 422 21.58 -29.42 -9.98
N ASN A 423 20.51 -30.10 -10.35
CA ASN A 423 19.96 -30.19 -11.71
C ASN A 423 18.98 -29.06 -12.08
N TRP A 424 18.77 -28.06 -11.23
CA TRP A 424 17.73 -27.04 -11.47
C TRP A 424 17.88 -26.31 -12.81
N ARG A 425 19.11 -26.16 -13.31
CA ARG A 425 19.37 -25.52 -14.62
C ARG A 425 18.77 -26.32 -15.77
N ASN A 426 18.62 -27.64 -15.65
CA ASN A 426 17.92 -28.48 -16.63
C ASN A 426 16.43 -28.13 -16.74
N TRP A 427 15.86 -27.57 -15.68
CA TRP A 427 14.45 -27.18 -15.63
C TRP A 427 14.19 -25.83 -16.31
N VAL A 428 15.21 -25.08 -16.73
CA VAL A 428 15.04 -23.75 -17.31
C VAL A 428 15.37 -23.79 -18.80
N PRO A 429 14.39 -24.06 -19.69
CA PRO A 429 14.59 -23.94 -21.12
C PRO A 429 15.11 -22.56 -21.51
N VAL A 430 15.87 -22.48 -22.60
CA VAL A 430 16.39 -21.21 -23.15
C VAL A 430 15.28 -20.16 -23.32
N SER A 431 14.13 -20.57 -23.83
CA SER A 431 12.97 -19.68 -24.02
C SER A 431 12.39 -19.11 -22.72
N VAL A 432 12.52 -19.84 -21.61
CA VAL A 432 12.15 -19.35 -20.27
C VAL A 432 13.20 -18.37 -19.78
N ALA A 433 14.49 -18.71 -19.92
CA ALA A 433 15.59 -17.85 -19.52
C ALA A 433 15.54 -16.49 -20.23
N GLU A 434 15.34 -16.47 -21.55
CA GLU A 434 15.23 -15.23 -22.34
C GLU A 434 14.02 -14.38 -21.94
N ARG A 435 12.87 -15.02 -21.69
CA ARG A 435 11.68 -14.31 -21.23
C ARG A 435 11.93 -13.67 -19.87
N PHE A 436 12.59 -14.37 -18.95
CA PHE A 436 12.96 -13.83 -17.65
C PHE A 436 13.99 -12.71 -17.74
N ARG A 437 15.01 -12.87 -18.59
CA ARG A 437 15.99 -11.80 -18.87
C ARG A 437 15.32 -10.54 -19.38
N THR A 438 14.31 -10.68 -20.23
CA THR A 438 13.52 -9.56 -20.72
C THR A 438 12.68 -8.91 -19.60
N MET A 439 12.00 -9.72 -18.78
CA MET A 439 11.16 -9.21 -17.68
C MET A 439 11.97 -8.54 -16.57
N TYR A 440 13.17 -9.05 -16.27
CA TYR A 440 14.01 -8.65 -15.14
C TYR A 440 15.36 -8.11 -15.59
N ARG A 441 15.42 -7.44 -16.74
CA ARG A 441 16.66 -6.96 -17.36
C ARG A 441 17.58 -6.22 -16.38
N ALA A 442 17.03 -5.30 -15.59
CA ALA A 442 17.79 -4.53 -14.59
C ALA A 442 18.38 -5.40 -13.47
N ASP A 443 17.72 -6.51 -13.09
CA ASP A 443 18.23 -7.43 -12.08
C ASP A 443 19.40 -8.25 -12.64
N PHE A 444 19.34 -8.66 -13.92
CA PHE A 444 20.46 -9.31 -14.61
C PHE A 444 21.65 -8.36 -14.77
N GLU A 445 21.40 -7.14 -15.24
CA GLU A 445 22.46 -6.13 -15.40
C GLU A 445 23.15 -5.82 -14.06
N LEU A 446 22.39 -5.70 -12.96
CA LEU A 446 22.95 -5.52 -11.62
C LEU A 446 23.78 -6.73 -11.18
N TYR A 447 23.25 -7.95 -11.34
CA TYR A 447 23.96 -9.17 -10.95
C TYR A 447 25.27 -9.32 -11.74
N GLU A 448 25.23 -9.12 -13.05
CA GLU A 448 26.40 -9.22 -13.94
C GLU A 448 27.43 -8.13 -13.68
N ALA A 449 27.01 -6.92 -13.30
CA ALA A 449 27.93 -5.85 -12.91
C ALA A 449 28.68 -6.24 -11.63
N LEU A 450 27.96 -6.64 -10.58
CA LEU A 450 28.55 -7.02 -9.30
C LEU A 450 29.44 -8.26 -9.41
N SER A 451 29.06 -9.23 -10.24
CA SER A 451 29.87 -10.42 -10.51
C SER A 451 31.19 -10.09 -11.24
N ARG A 452 31.18 -9.10 -12.15
CA ARG A 452 32.39 -8.63 -12.85
C ARG A 452 33.30 -7.80 -11.96
N ASP A 453 32.74 -6.88 -11.17
CA ASP A 453 33.51 -6.04 -10.26
C ASP A 453 34.25 -6.86 -9.19
N GLY A 454 33.62 -7.94 -8.72
CA GLY A 454 34.30 -8.91 -7.85
C GLY A 454 35.48 -9.59 -8.55
N ALA A 455 35.28 -10.05 -9.79
CA ALA A 455 36.34 -10.72 -10.55
C ALA A 455 37.55 -9.80 -10.82
N ALA A 456 37.30 -8.53 -11.20
CA ALA A 456 38.37 -7.57 -11.47
C ALA A 456 39.22 -7.25 -10.23
N LYS A 457 38.61 -7.16 -9.04
CA LYS A 457 39.34 -6.97 -7.77
C LYS A 457 40.12 -8.22 -7.34
N ALA A 458 39.61 -9.42 -7.66
CA ALA A 458 40.30 -10.67 -7.37
C ALA A 458 41.63 -10.75 -8.14
N ASP A 459 41.62 -10.39 -9.43
CA ASP A 459 42.80 -10.41 -10.30
C ASP A 459 43.87 -9.40 -9.82
N GLU A 460 43.49 -8.19 -9.41
CA GLU A 460 44.43 -7.20 -8.83
C GLU A 460 45.06 -7.69 -7.51
N THR A 461 44.32 -8.41 -6.67
CA THR A 461 44.87 -8.99 -5.42
C THR A 461 45.67 -10.27 -5.63
N TRP A 462 45.58 -10.92 -6.80
CA TRP A 462 46.31 -12.15 -7.09
C TRP A 462 47.72 -11.86 -7.62
N ASP A 463 47.90 -10.76 -8.37
CA ASP A 463 49.22 -10.29 -8.82
C ASP A 463 50.11 -9.80 -7.66
N ASP A 464 49.53 -9.26 -6.59
CA ASP A 464 50.29 -8.83 -5.40
C ASP A 464 50.59 -9.96 -4.39
N ALA A 465 50.02 -11.16 -4.59
CA ALA A 465 50.12 -12.28 -3.65
C ALA A 465 51.04 -13.43 -4.12
N ASN A 466 51.76 -13.27 -5.24
CA ASN A 466 52.67 -14.29 -5.75
C ASN A 466 54.15 -13.82 -5.68
N PRO A 467 54.86 -14.00 -4.55
CA PRO A 467 56.25 -13.56 -4.41
C PRO A 467 57.29 -14.51 -5.06
N ASP A 468 56.89 -15.52 -5.81
CA ASP A 468 57.80 -16.53 -6.36
C ASP A 468 58.03 -16.34 -7.88
N GLU A 469 58.69 -15.25 -8.27
CA GLU A 469 59.62 -15.31 -9.40
C GLU A 469 61.06 -15.33 -8.87
N PRO A 470 61.84 -16.40 -9.14
CA PRO A 470 63.25 -16.42 -8.78
C PRO A 470 63.99 -15.38 -9.59
N SER A 471 64.46 -14.34 -8.91
CA SER A 471 65.47 -13.40 -9.37
C SER A 471 66.63 -14.16 -10.02
N THR A 472 66.62 -14.22 -11.34
CA THR A 472 67.75 -14.68 -12.16
C THR A 472 68.34 -13.46 -12.85
N ALA A 473 69.32 -12.81 -12.21
CA ALA A 473 70.35 -12.03 -12.91
C ALA A 473 71.49 -11.61 -11.95
N GLY A 474 72.73 -11.89 -12.39
CA GLY A 474 73.86 -10.98 -12.23
C GLY A 474 74.81 -11.26 -11.09
#